data_AF-A0A1W1DY47-F1
#
_entry.id   AF-A0A1W1DY47-F1
#
_cell.length_a   1.000
_cell.length_b   1.000
_cell.length_c   1.000
_cell.angle_alpha   90.00
_cell.angle_beta   90.00
_cell.angle_gamma   90.00
#
_symmetry.space_group_name_H-M   'P 1'
#
loop_
_entity.id
_entity.type
_entity.pdbx_description
1 polymer ?
#
loop_
_entity_poly.entity_id
_entity_poly.type
_entity_poly.pdbx_seq_one_letter_code
_entity_poly.pdbx_strand_id
1 'polypeptide(L)'
;MASPLSERALRLIKIGNEINSQSVVLSGQQLLLKGMFQFNDYDAAYASSKQARAGNALMGYQSQLMLANQILNSLLKKSYDPAIYDSALYLLDGESGFAKDALMALSFFEESVKKNANPKSAFIAAVIRNEDLVPGFHDKRRIDELITFAILNRVAGAQRYKAQYIDNSGYLEVENWRKWLSSQ
;
A
#
# COMPACT_ATOMS: atom_id res chain seq x y z
N MET A 1 -2.90 12.23 -1.99
CA MET A 1 -2.56 12.81 -3.30
C MET A 1 -1.05 12.88 -3.37
N ALA A 2 -0.44 12.61 -4.52
CA ALA A 2 1.00 12.75 -4.69
C ALA A 2 1.37 14.23 -4.86
N SER A 3 2.53 14.64 -4.34
CA SER A 3 3.05 15.99 -4.54
C SER A 3 3.24 16.30 -6.04
N PRO A 4 3.11 17.57 -6.46
CA PRO A 4 3.31 17.95 -7.87
C PRO A 4 4.71 17.57 -8.40
N LEU A 5 5.72 17.57 -7.51
CA LEU A 5 7.09 17.19 -7.86
C LEU A 5 7.19 15.68 -8.11
N SER A 6 6.68 14.86 -7.18
CA SER A 6 6.71 13.40 -7.33
C SER A 6 5.86 12.94 -8.52
N GLU A 7 4.72 13.57 -8.79
CA GLU A 7 3.89 13.28 -9.96
C GLU A 7 4.65 13.56 -11.27
N ARG A 8 5.28 14.73 -11.40
CA ARG A 8 6.07 15.09 -12.59
C ARG A 8 7.25 14.15 -12.78
N ALA A 9 7.93 13.80 -11.70
CA ALA A 9 9.05 12.88 -11.72
C ALA A 9 8.63 11.48 -12.19
N LEU A 10 7.52 10.95 -11.67
CA LEU A 10 6.95 9.67 -12.13
C LEU A 10 6.50 9.72 -13.59
N ARG A 11 5.94 10.85 -14.05
CA ARG A 11 5.57 11.05 -15.45
C ARG A 11 6.78 11.01 -16.37
N LEU A 12 7.89 11.65 -15.98
CA LEU A 12 9.15 11.57 -16.73
C LEU A 12 9.67 10.15 -16.79
N ILE A 13 9.70 9.42 -15.67
CA ILE A 13 10.13 8.02 -15.66
C ILE A 13 9.27 7.18 -16.61
N LYS A 14 7.93 7.35 -16.56
CA LYS A 14 7.00 6.65 -17.45
C LYS A 14 7.29 6.95 -18.92
N ILE A 15 7.32 8.24 -19.30
CA ILE A 15 7.60 8.66 -20.68
C ILE A 15 8.96 8.13 -21.13
N GLY A 16 10.01 8.27 -20.30
CA GLY A 16 11.36 7.81 -20.60
C GLY A 16 11.40 6.31 -20.88
N ASN A 17 10.66 5.50 -20.12
CA ASN A 17 10.52 4.06 -20.42
C ASN A 17 9.78 3.82 -21.75
N GLU A 18 8.69 4.56 -22.02
CA GLU A 18 7.89 4.40 -23.25
C GLU A 18 8.67 4.79 -24.52
N ILE A 19 9.50 5.83 -24.45
CA ILE A 19 10.33 6.29 -25.59
C ILE A 19 11.74 5.70 -25.57
N ASN A 20 12.01 4.74 -24.69
CA ASN A 20 13.32 4.09 -24.53
C ASN A 20 14.49 5.07 -24.28
N SER A 21 14.25 6.14 -23.52
CA SER A 21 15.22 7.20 -23.21
C SER A 21 15.71 7.14 -21.77
N GLN A 22 16.93 6.63 -21.59
CA GLN A 22 17.60 6.56 -20.28
C GLN A 22 17.77 7.94 -19.62
N SER A 23 18.05 8.98 -20.40
CA SER A 23 18.26 10.34 -19.86
C SER A 23 16.98 10.94 -19.27
N VAL A 24 15.82 10.66 -19.89
CA VAL A 24 14.51 11.10 -19.38
C VAL A 24 14.15 10.33 -18.10
N VAL A 25 14.41 9.02 -18.06
CA VAL A 25 14.24 8.21 -16.84
C VAL A 25 15.12 8.73 -15.71
N LEU A 26 16.41 8.97 -15.99
CA LEU A 26 17.37 9.49 -15.01
C LEU A 26 16.93 10.85 -14.46
N SER A 27 16.43 11.75 -15.33
CA SER A 27 15.92 13.06 -14.92
C SER A 27 14.75 12.92 -13.93
N GLY A 28 13.82 12.01 -14.20
CA GLY A 28 12.73 11.71 -13.27
C GLY A 28 13.20 11.11 -11.95
N GLN A 29 14.15 10.17 -11.97
CA GLN A 29 14.73 9.59 -10.76
C GLN A 29 15.48 10.62 -9.91
N GLN A 30 16.27 11.49 -10.55
CA GLN A 30 16.96 12.60 -9.86
C GLN A 30 15.98 13.57 -9.22
N LEU A 31 14.86 13.87 -9.88
CA LEU A 31 13.80 14.70 -9.28
C LEU A 31 13.20 14.03 -8.04
N LEU A 32 12.93 12.72 -8.07
CA LEU A 32 12.47 12.00 -6.88
C LEU A 32 13.47 12.07 -5.73
N LEU A 33 14.75 11.82 -5.99
CA LEU A 33 15.80 11.90 -4.97
C LEU A 33 15.94 13.32 -4.41
N LYS A 34 15.83 14.34 -5.27
CA LYS A 34 15.82 15.74 -4.85
C LYS A 34 14.62 16.04 -3.94
N GLY A 35 13.43 15.58 -4.31
CA GLY A 35 12.22 15.68 -3.49
C GLY A 35 12.42 15.07 -2.10
N MET A 36 12.89 13.82 -2.08
CA MET A 36 13.11 13.06 -0.85
C MET A 36 14.13 13.73 0.08
N PHE A 37 15.31 14.07 -0.44
CA PHE A 37 16.43 14.51 0.41
C PHE A 37 16.47 16.02 0.66
N GLN A 38 16.10 16.85 -0.32
CA GLN A 38 16.22 18.30 -0.20
C GLN A 38 14.93 18.96 0.28
N PHE A 39 13.77 18.41 -0.10
CA PHE A 39 12.48 19.00 0.23
C PHE A 39 11.70 18.22 1.30
N ASN A 40 12.27 17.13 1.82
CA ASN A 40 11.62 16.22 2.77
C ASN A 40 10.22 15.79 2.29
N ASP A 41 10.09 15.59 0.98
CA ASP A 41 8.84 15.23 0.33
C ASP A 41 8.57 13.72 0.52
N TYR A 42 7.62 13.40 1.38
CA TYR A 42 7.23 12.02 1.69
C TYR A 42 6.63 11.30 0.48
N ASP A 43 5.93 12.00 -0.42
CA ASP A 43 5.42 11.40 -1.65
C ASP A 43 6.56 11.02 -2.59
N ALA A 44 7.59 11.88 -2.69
CA ALA A 44 8.80 11.59 -3.47
C ALA A 44 9.61 10.44 -2.87
N ALA A 45 9.72 10.37 -1.54
CA ALA A 45 10.35 9.25 -0.85
C ALA A 45 9.59 7.94 -1.10
N TYR A 46 8.26 7.95 -0.98
CA TYR A 46 7.43 6.79 -1.24
C TYR A 46 7.50 6.32 -2.70
N ALA A 47 7.47 7.26 -3.66
CA ALA A 47 7.70 6.98 -5.06
C ALA A 47 9.09 6.37 -5.31
N SER A 48 10.13 6.89 -4.64
CA SER A 48 11.50 6.35 -4.71
C SER A 48 11.58 4.91 -4.19
N SER A 49 10.90 4.61 -3.07
CA SER A 49 10.80 3.24 -2.54
C SER A 49 10.18 2.29 -3.58
N LYS A 50 9.09 2.70 -4.25
CA LYS A 50 8.46 1.89 -5.30
C LYS A 50 9.35 1.68 -6.51
N GLN A 51 10.08 2.72 -6.94
CA GLN A 51 11.04 2.60 -8.05
C GLN A 51 12.20 1.66 -7.70
N ALA A 52 12.76 1.78 -6.50
CA ALA A 52 13.80 0.88 -6.02
C ALA A 52 13.29 -0.58 -5.96
N ARG A 53 12.05 -0.78 -5.52
CA ARG A 53 11.42 -2.12 -5.47
C ARG A 53 11.22 -2.71 -6.86
N ALA A 54 10.72 -1.93 -7.81
CA ALA A 54 10.47 -2.42 -9.17
C ALA A 54 11.76 -2.64 -9.97
N GLY A 55 12.82 -1.88 -9.65
CA GLY A 55 13.96 -1.75 -10.54
C GLY A 55 13.60 -0.98 -11.81
N ASN A 56 14.51 -0.98 -12.78
CA ASN A 56 14.27 -0.39 -14.09
C ASN A 56 15.14 -1.10 -15.15
N ALA A 57 14.50 -1.87 -16.03
CA ALA A 57 15.18 -2.67 -17.05
C ALA A 57 15.95 -1.80 -18.05
N LEU A 58 15.39 -0.65 -18.47
CA LEU A 58 16.03 0.29 -19.39
C LEU A 58 17.34 0.86 -18.82
N MET A 59 17.39 1.08 -17.50
CA MET A 59 18.58 1.54 -16.79
C MET A 59 19.52 0.41 -16.36
N GLY A 60 19.15 -0.86 -16.57
CA GLY A 60 19.88 -2.02 -16.03
C GLY A 60 19.82 -2.13 -14.50
N TYR A 61 18.89 -1.42 -13.85
CA TYR A 61 18.74 -1.44 -12.40
C TYR A 61 17.90 -2.64 -11.98
N GLN A 62 18.52 -3.56 -11.25
CA GLN A 62 17.80 -4.67 -10.64
C GLN A 62 16.91 -4.18 -9.48
N SER A 63 15.96 -5.03 -9.07
CA SER A 63 15.15 -4.79 -7.88
C SER A 63 16.02 -4.68 -6.63
N GLN A 64 15.85 -3.59 -5.87
CA GLN A 64 16.59 -3.29 -4.64
C GLN A 64 15.64 -3.30 -3.44
N LEU A 65 15.14 -4.49 -3.07
CA LEU A 65 14.15 -4.66 -2.00
C LEU A 65 14.62 -4.11 -0.65
N MET A 66 15.89 -4.29 -0.29
CA MET A 66 16.44 -3.80 0.97
C MET A 66 16.38 -2.27 1.03
N LEU A 67 16.83 -1.57 -0.02
CA LEU A 67 16.77 -0.12 -0.10
C LEU A 67 15.32 0.38 -0.08
N ALA A 68 14.44 -0.26 -0.85
CA ALA A 68 13.01 0.07 -0.86
C ALA A 68 12.39 -0.03 0.53
N ASN A 69 12.70 -1.09 1.28
CA ASN A 69 12.21 -1.32 2.64
C ASN A 69 12.80 -0.33 3.64
N GLN A 70 14.07 0.07 3.49
CA GLN A 70 14.69 1.11 4.32
C GLN A 70 13.98 2.47 4.16
N ILE A 71 13.65 2.86 2.92
CA ILE A 71 12.90 4.08 2.65
C ILE A 71 11.47 3.96 3.22
N LEU A 72 10.81 2.82 3.05
CA LEU A 72 9.46 2.60 3.58
C LEU A 72 9.43 2.67 5.12
N ASN A 73 10.42 2.08 5.79
CA ASN A 73 10.57 2.14 7.24
C ASN A 73 10.80 3.57 7.77
N SER A 74 11.49 4.43 7.01
CA SER A 74 11.65 5.83 7.40
C SER A 74 10.32 6.58 7.35
N LEU A 75 9.47 6.26 6.37
CA LEU A 75 8.12 6.81 6.21
C LEU A 75 7.14 6.30 7.27
N LEU A 76 7.24 5.02 7.66
CA LEU A 76 6.46 4.46 8.78
C LEU A 76 6.70 5.23 10.08
N LYS A 77 7.96 5.57 10.38
CA LYS A 77 8.31 6.40 11.55
C LYS A 77 7.71 7.81 11.51
N LYS A 78 7.27 8.28 10.34
CA LYS A 78 6.58 9.56 10.15
C LYS A 78 5.06 9.42 10.09
N SER A 79 4.54 8.21 10.35
CA SER A 79 3.12 7.87 10.20
C SER A 79 2.55 8.22 8.82
N TYR A 80 3.37 8.14 7.77
CA TYR A 80 2.94 8.47 6.41
C TYR A 80 2.04 7.37 5.86
N ASP A 81 0.76 7.71 5.66
CA ASP A 81 -0.32 6.75 5.45
C ASP A 81 -0.12 5.77 4.28
N PRO A 82 0.30 6.20 3.08
CA PRO A 82 0.56 5.25 1.98
C PRO A 82 1.64 4.23 2.30
N ALA A 83 2.64 4.60 3.10
CA ALA A 83 3.67 3.66 3.54
C ALA A 83 3.13 2.66 4.57
N ILE A 84 2.27 3.09 5.49
CA ILE A 84 1.58 2.21 6.45
C ILE A 84 0.75 1.18 5.68
N TYR A 85 -0.09 1.65 4.76
CA TYR A 85 -0.98 0.81 3.96
C TYR A 85 -0.21 -0.24 3.15
N ASP A 86 0.81 0.17 2.39
CA ASP A 86 1.60 -0.76 1.58
C ASP A 86 2.40 -1.75 2.44
N SER A 87 2.96 -1.30 3.56
CA SER A 87 3.69 -2.18 4.48
C SER A 87 2.76 -3.25 5.05
N ALA A 88 1.54 -2.88 5.44
CA ALA A 88 0.53 -3.82 5.92
C ALA A 88 0.17 -4.87 4.87
N LEU A 89 0.06 -4.47 3.60
CA LEU A 89 -0.17 -5.40 2.50
C LEU A 89 1.01 -6.35 2.27
N TYR A 90 2.25 -5.88 2.35
CA TYR A 90 3.42 -6.76 2.24
C TYR A 90 3.48 -7.77 3.40
N LEU A 91 3.12 -7.35 4.61
CA LEU A 91 3.02 -8.23 5.79
C LEU A 91 1.90 -9.27 5.63
N LEU A 92 0.76 -8.93 5.03
CA LEU A 92 -0.31 -9.91 4.77
C LEU A 92 0.12 -11.00 3.78
N ASP A 93 0.83 -10.61 2.71
CA ASP A 93 1.26 -11.54 1.67
C ASP A 93 2.52 -12.33 2.07
N GLY A 94 3.38 -11.78 2.93
CA GLY A 94 4.71 -12.34 3.21
C GLY A 94 5.68 -12.20 2.03
N GLU A 95 5.55 -11.11 1.26
CA GLU A 95 6.32 -10.87 0.04
C GLU A 95 7.19 -9.60 0.16
N SER A 96 8.02 -9.33 -0.86
CA SER A 96 8.77 -8.06 -0.98
C SER A 96 9.75 -7.80 0.16
N GLY A 97 10.25 -8.87 0.79
CA GLY A 97 11.18 -8.83 1.92
C GLY A 97 10.49 -8.65 3.29
N PHE A 98 9.18 -8.84 3.38
CA PHE A 98 8.43 -8.87 4.62
C PHE A 98 8.07 -10.32 4.97
N ALA A 99 8.18 -10.68 6.25
CA ALA A 99 7.64 -11.95 6.75
C ALA A 99 6.11 -11.84 6.86
N LYS A 100 5.40 -12.95 6.62
CA LYS A 100 3.94 -12.97 6.75
C LYS A 100 3.54 -12.76 8.21
N ASP A 101 2.79 -11.70 8.49
CA ASP A 101 2.36 -11.31 9.84
C ASP A 101 1.01 -10.56 9.78
N ALA A 102 -0.08 -11.32 9.93
CA ALA A 102 -1.43 -10.78 9.89
C ALA A 102 -1.77 -9.89 11.09
N LEU A 103 -1.16 -10.12 12.26
CA LEU A 103 -1.38 -9.32 13.45
C LEU A 103 -0.77 -7.93 13.29
N MET A 104 0.48 -7.87 12.84
CA MET A 104 1.14 -6.59 12.56
C MET A 104 0.43 -5.85 11.41
N ALA A 105 0.02 -6.57 10.36
CA ALA A 105 -0.75 -5.97 9.28
C ALA A 105 -2.08 -5.36 9.76
N LEU A 106 -2.84 -6.09 10.59
CA LEU A 106 -4.08 -5.59 11.19
C LEU A 106 -3.80 -4.32 12.00
N SER A 107 -2.76 -4.33 12.84
CA SER A 107 -2.36 -3.15 13.61
C SER A 107 -2.06 -1.94 12.73
N PHE A 108 -1.37 -2.12 11.61
CA PHE A 108 -1.06 -1.03 10.68
C PHE A 108 -2.31 -0.50 9.97
N PHE A 109 -3.22 -1.38 9.53
CA PHE A 109 -4.48 -0.91 8.95
C PHE A 109 -5.32 -0.15 9.97
N GLU A 110 -5.43 -0.63 11.21
CA GLU A 110 -6.19 0.10 12.24
C GLU A 110 -5.54 1.42 12.64
N GLU A 111 -4.21 1.50 12.69
CA GLU A 111 -3.49 2.76 12.89
C GLU A 111 -3.80 3.74 11.76
N SER A 112 -3.77 3.28 10.51
CA SER A 112 -4.09 4.08 9.32
C SER A 112 -5.53 4.59 9.35
N VAL A 113 -6.50 3.77 9.76
CA VAL A 113 -7.89 4.22 9.98
C VAL A 113 -7.95 5.28 11.07
N LYS A 114 -7.31 5.03 12.22
CA LYS A 114 -7.38 5.92 13.38
C LYS A 114 -6.74 7.28 13.14
N LYS A 115 -5.57 7.31 12.48
CA LYS A 115 -4.79 8.54 12.29
C LYS A 115 -5.17 9.30 11.02
N ASN A 116 -5.48 8.58 9.94
CA ASN A 116 -5.61 9.16 8.61
C ASN A 116 -7.00 8.98 8.00
N ALA A 117 -7.95 8.37 8.73
CA ALA A 117 -9.28 8.06 8.25
C ALA A 117 -9.25 7.30 6.90
N ASN A 118 -8.26 6.42 6.71
CA ASN A 118 -8.09 5.71 5.44
C ASN A 118 -9.18 4.63 5.26
N PRO A 119 -10.08 4.79 4.27
CA PRO A 119 -11.19 3.85 4.08
C PRO A 119 -10.76 2.52 3.47
N LYS A 120 -9.67 2.48 2.69
CA LYS A 120 -9.12 1.23 2.16
C LYS A 120 -8.54 0.37 3.28
N SER A 121 -7.85 1.00 4.23
CA SER A 121 -7.37 0.34 5.45
C SER A 121 -8.54 -0.20 6.27
N ALA A 122 -9.63 0.56 6.38
CA ALA A 122 -10.82 0.08 7.09
C ALA A 122 -11.43 -1.15 6.42
N PHE A 123 -11.54 -1.15 5.09
CA PHE A 123 -12.04 -2.30 4.36
C PHE A 123 -11.21 -3.54 4.66
N ILE A 124 -9.88 -3.46 4.53
CA ILE A 124 -9.02 -4.64 4.74
C ILE A 124 -9.01 -5.07 6.20
N ALA A 125 -9.01 -4.14 7.16
CA ALA A 125 -9.11 -4.48 8.58
C ALA A 125 -10.42 -5.22 8.90
N ALA A 126 -11.54 -4.81 8.29
CA ALA A 126 -12.80 -5.53 8.42
C ALA A 126 -12.70 -6.97 7.88
N VAL A 127 -12.06 -7.14 6.71
CA VAL A 127 -11.87 -8.46 6.09
C VAL A 127 -10.98 -9.36 6.95
N ILE A 128 -9.82 -8.87 7.42
CA ILE A 128 -8.89 -9.63 8.29
C ILE A 128 -9.63 -10.13 9.55
N ARG A 129 -10.45 -9.26 10.17
CA ARG A 129 -11.20 -9.57 11.38
C ARG A 129 -12.35 -10.55 11.11
N ASN A 130 -13.03 -10.44 9.97
CA ASN A 130 -14.15 -11.33 9.63
C ASN A 130 -13.67 -12.73 9.23
N GLU A 131 -12.58 -12.83 8.48
CA GLU A 131 -11.98 -14.11 8.06
C GLU A 131 -11.09 -14.75 9.14
N ASP A 132 -11.08 -14.19 10.36
CA ASP A 132 -10.34 -14.72 11.51
C ASP A 132 -8.84 -14.99 11.25
N LEU A 133 -8.20 -14.18 10.41
CA LEU A 133 -6.77 -14.34 10.11
C LEU A 133 -5.88 -14.08 11.34
N VAL A 134 -6.43 -13.41 12.35
CA VAL A 134 -5.82 -13.17 13.64
C VAL A 134 -6.76 -13.71 14.72
N PRO A 135 -6.53 -14.94 15.23
CA PRO A 135 -7.41 -15.56 16.21
C PRO A 135 -7.63 -14.68 17.45
N GLY A 136 -8.88 -14.58 17.89
CA GLY A 136 -9.28 -13.77 19.07
C GLY A 136 -9.52 -12.29 18.78
N PHE A 137 -9.40 -11.84 17.53
CA PHE A 137 -9.69 -10.45 17.11
C PHE A 137 -11.02 -10.32 16.34
N HIS A 138 -11.84 -11.37 16.31
CA HIS A 138 -13.19 -11.32 15.78
C HIS A 138 -14.08 -10.43 16.67
N ASP A 139 -14.50 -9.29 16.15
CA ASP A 139 -15.45 -8.39 16.83
C ASP A 139 -16.45 -7.88 15.80
N LYS A 140 -17.68 -8.41 15.87
CA LYS A 140 -18.76 -8.09 14.92
C LYS A 140 -19.05 -6.61 14.84
N ARG A 141 -19.08 -5.92 16.00
CA ARG A 141 -19.34 -4.48 16.02
C ARG A 141 -18.23 -3.73 15.32
N ARG A 142 -16.97 -4.11 15.60
CA ARG A 142 -15.82 -3.47 14.95
C ARG A 142 -15.78 -3.73 13.44
N ILE A 143 -16.10 -4.95 13.02
CA ILE A 143 -16.23 -5.33 11.61
C ILE A 143 -17.28 -4.45 10.93
N ASP A 144 -18.48 -4.33 11.53
CA ASP A 144 -19.57 -3.51 11.00
C ASP A 144 -19.21 -2.02 10.90
N GLU A 145 -18.54 -1.46 11.90
CA GLU A 145 -18.05 -0.07 11.88
C GLU A 145 -17.08 0.17 10.71
N LEU A 146 -16.08 -0.71 10.56
CA LEU A 146 -15.04 -0.59 9.56
C LEU A 146 -15.58 -0.78 8.13
N ILE A 147 -16.42 -1.80 7.92
CA ILE A 147 -16.98 -2.08 6.58
C ILE A 147 -17.98 -0.98 6.18
N THR A 148 -18.78 -0.48 7.13
CA THR A 148 -19.71 0.63 6.87
C THR A 148 -18.95 1.89 6.48
N PHE A 149 -17.87 2.22 7.20
CA PHE A 149 -17.01 3.35 6.85
C PHE A 149 -16.41 3.21 5.44
N ALA A 150 -15.93 2.03 5.07
CA ALA A 150 -15.41 1.74 3.74
C ALA A 150 -16.48 1.90 2.64
N ILE A 151 -17.71 1.40 2.88
CA ILE A 151 -18.84 1.51 1.95
C ILE A 151 -19.25 2.98 1.75
N LEU A 152 -19.37 3.75 2.83
CA LEU A 152 -19.71 5.18 2.75
C LEU A 152 -18.68 5.98 1.94
N ASN A 153 -17.41 5.57 2.00
CA ASN A 153 -16.31 6.14 1.23
C ASN A 153 -16.10 5.48 -0.14
N ARG A 154 -17.03 4.62 -0.58
CA ARG A 154 -17.05 3.98 -1.91
C ARG A 154 -15.79 3.17 -2.23
N VAL A 155 -15.24 2.46 -1.25
CA VAL A 155 -14.12 1.53 -1.49
C VAL A 155 -14.61 0.38 -2.37
N ALA A 156 -13.89 0.11 -3.46
CA ALA A 156 -14.20 -0.98 -4.37
C ALA A 156 -14.26 -2.33 -3.63
N GLY A 157 -15.21 -3.18 -3.98
CA GLY A 157 -15.44 -4.48 -3.34
C GLY A 157 -16.13 -4.46 -1.98
N ALA A 158 -16.13 -3.34 -1.23
CA ALA A 158 -16.59 -3.32 0.16
C ALA A 158 -18.07 -3.74 0.31
N GLN A 159 -18.96 -3.21 -0.53
CA GLN A 159 -20.38 -3.56 -0.50
C GLN A 159 -20.63 -5.02 -0.88
N ARG A 160 -19.93 -5.52 -1.91
CA ARG A 160 -20.00 -6.92 -2.34
C ARG A 160 -19.50 -7.85 -1.24
N TYR A 161 -18.39 -7.49 -0.59
CA TYR A 161 -17.80 -8.28 0.49
C TYR A 161 -18.78 -8.39 1.67
N LYS A 162 -19.36 -7.28 2.13
CA LYS A 162 -20.37 -7.31 3.21
C LYS A 162 -21.52 -8.27 2.87
N ALA A 163 -22.09 -8.14 1.68
CA ALA A 163 -23.22 -8.97 1.27
C ALA A 163 -22.85 -10.46 1.20
N GLN A 164 -21.64 -10.81 0.76
CA GLN A 164 -21.24 -12.21 0.55
C GLN A 164 -20.72 -12.89 1.81
N TYR A 165 -19.88 -12.21 2.60
CA TYR A 165 -19.09 -12.85 3.65
C TYR A 165 -19.53 -12.47 5.06
N ILE A 166 -20.12 -11.28 5.25
CA ILE A 166 -20.61 -10.85 6.56
C ILE A 166 -22.09 -11.24 6.72
N ASP A 167 -22.94 -10.82 5.77
CA ASP A 167 -24.39 -11.01 5.88
C ASP A 167 -24.80 -12.47 5.60
N ASN A 168 -24.09 -13.16 4.70
CA ASN A 168 -24.40 -14.52 4.26
C ASN A 168 -23.45 -15.59 4.82
N SER A 169 -22.56 -15.24 5.75
CA SER A 169 -21.60 -16.18 6.38
C SER A 169 -20.77 -17.00 5.37
N GLY A 170 -20.35 -16.37 4.26
CA GLY A 170 -19.40 -16.96 3.32
C GLY A 170 -17.98 -17.03 3.91
N TYR A 171 -17.10 -17.79 3.25
CA TYR A 171 -15.68 -17.88 3.60
C TYR A 171 -14.81 -17.43 2.43
N LEU A 172 -13.80 -16.62 2.69
CA LEU A 172 -12.89 -16.10 1.69
C LEU A 172 -11.49 -16.75 1.82
N GLU A 173 -11.11 -17.53 0.81
CA GLU A 173 -9.73 -17.99 0.66
C GLU A 173 -8.95 -17.04 -0.25
N VAL A 174 -7.92 -16.40 0.32
CA VAL A 174 -7.06 -15.46 -0.41
C VAL A 174 -5.62 -15.96 -0.40
N GLU A 175 -5.12 -16.36 -1.57
CA GLU A 175 -3.71 -16.70 -1.76
C GLU A 175 -2.80 -15.46 -1.69
N ASN A 176 -3.24 -14.35 -2.27
CA ASN A 176 -2.50 -13.08 -2.30
C ASN A 176 -3.47 -11.90 -2.21
N TRP A 177 -3.36 -11.13 -1.14
CA TRP A 177 -4.26 -10.05 -0.78
C TRP A 177 -4.16 -8.88 -1.75
N ARG A 178 -2.96 -8.54 -2.21
CA ARG A 178 -2.78 -7.49 -3.23
C ARG A 178 -3.45 -7.84 -4.55
N LYS A 179 -3.36 -9.10 -5.00
CA LYS A 179 -4.05 -9.58 -6.21
C LYS A 179 -5.56 -9.59 -6.02
N TRP A 180 -6.07 -10.13 -4.93
CA TRP A 180 -7.50 -10.15 -4.65
C TRP A 180 -8.09 -8.74 -4.58
N LEU A 181 -7.39 -7.78 -3.94
CA LEU A 181 -7.81 -6.37 -3.91
C LEU A 181 -7.86 -5.73 -5.30
N SER A 182 -6.95 -6.11 -6.19
CA SER A 182 -6.93 -5.58 -7.57
C SER A 182 -8.07 -6.12 -8.44
N SER A 183 -8.70 -7.23 -8.05
CA SER A 183 -9.84 -7.84 -8.76
C SER A 183 -11.21 -7.48 -8.16
N GLN A 184 -11.25 -6.53 -7.20
CA GLN A 184 -12.49 -6.11 -6.54
C GLN A 184 -13.31 -5.12 -7.36
#